data_AF-A0A1V6AP85-F1
#
_entry.id   AF-A0A1V6AP85-F1
#
_cell.length_a   1.000
_cell.length_b   1.000
_cell.length_c   1.000
_cell.angle_alpha   90.00
_cell.angle_beta   90.00
_cell.angle_gamma   90.00
#
_symmetry.space_group_name_H-M   'P 1'
#
loop_
_entity.id
_entity.type
_entity.pdbx_description
1 polymer ?
#
loop_
_entity_poly.entity_id
_entity_poly.type
_entity_poly.pdbx_seq_one_letter_code
_entity_poly.pdbx_strand_id
1 'polypeptide(L)'
;MDLSTLIKYSHKNIKLIVVVVLCCAVLAGAVKILTDYTKYNEEKTNIEALQSEIDSLNSQKNNLLAEKSDFDGDERYKYIKGIDSASLQKYTTVYYIEKNVALYNTVINDINLLADIHEENNLTLPLDIVDIFIDFTASTEYRTLTIHVYGQNKDDLGVLKNIAEKCFERAKNTVSSTLGSSIIMLISERESLSSNTSLTNMQKAYNTEYAALEKSISEIDKQITEKQSLIDKVTYEPFNKESIQYSVLGLILGLFLAYVLILGRFYLSRKLIGIEQLPKLNLFSSGTDINRVSQEALVPVIYACGKTTDPIGITSSENLDSINTVSKYLKENTDYDLRQLGNIFDSADIAKSLLDCKGIILVEKYKLSQIRKIEKLLEICKNNNIAVYGAIVVE
;
A
#
# COMPACT_ATOMS: atom_id res chain seq x y z
N MET A 1 -22.27 -33.22 -43.16
CA MET A 1 -21.05 -34.03 -43.02
C MET A 1 -21.45 -35.30 -42.31
N ASP A 2 -21.22 -36.47 -42.89
CA ASP A 2 -21.63 -37.72 -42.25
C ASP A 2 -20.86 -37.94 -40.94
N LEU A 3 -21.58 -38.38 -39.91
CA LEU A 3 -21.07 -38.62 -38.56
C LEU A 3 -19.86 -39.58 -38.58
N SER A 4 -19.84 -40.54 -39.51
CA SER A 4 -18.75 -41.51 -39.64
C SER A 4 -17.43 -40.88 -40.11
N THR A 5 -17.48 -39.83 -40.93
CA THR A 5 -16.30 -39.12 -41.44
C THR A 5 -15.70 -38.22 -40.37
N LEU A 6 -16.54 -37.56 -39.56
CA LEU A 6 -16.13 -36.78 -38.39
C LEU A 6 -15.42 -37.69 -37.36
N ILE A 7 -15.99 -38.87 -37.08
CA ILE A 7 -15.44 -39.83 -36.10
C ILE A 7 -14.06 -40.34 -36.54
N LYS A 8 -13.88 -40.68 -37.82
CA LYS A 8 -12.57 -41.13 -38.35
C LYS A 8 -11.49 -40.04 -38.28
N TYR A 9 -11.84 -38.78 -38.57
CA TYR A 9 -10.89 -37.66 -38.51
C TYR A 9 -10.55 -37.24 -37.07
N SER A 10 -11.52 -37.32 -36.16
CA SER A 10 -11.31 -37.13 -34.73
C SER A 10 -10.34 -38.16 -34.15
N HIS A 11 -10.46 -39.44 -34.55
CA HIS A 11 -9.53 -40.51 -34.15
C HIS A 11 -8.07 -40.22 -34.55
N LYS A 12 -7.84 -39.69 -35.76
CA LYS A 12 -6.49 -39.36 -36.26
C LYS A 12 -5.87 -38.15 -35.54
N ASN A 13 -6.69 -37.24 -35.01
CA ASN A 13 -6.26 -36.03 -34.31
C ASN A 13 -6.47 -36.09 -32.79
N ILE A 14 -6.76 -37.28 -32.24
CA ILE A 14 -7.16 -37.45 -30.83
C ILE A 14 -6.10 -36.92 -29.85
N LYS A 15 -4.81 -37.06 -30.19
CA LYS A 15 -3.70 -36.51 -29.40
C LYS A 15 -3.76 -34.98 -29.32
N LEU A 16 -4.08 -34.31 -30.43
CA LEU A 16 -4.21 -32.85 -30.48
C LEU A 16 -5.42 -32.39 -29.66
N ILE A 17 -6.56 -33.07 -29.78
CA ILE A 17 -7.79 -32.77 -29.03
C ILE A 17 -7.51 -32.90 -27.53
N VAL A 18 -6.91 -34.01 -27.10
CA VAL A 18 -6.57 -34.26 -25.70
C VAL A 18 -5.63 -33.19 -25.16
N VAL A 19 -4.59 -32.81 -25.91
CA VAL A 19 -3.64 -31.75 -25.49
C VAL A 19 -4.32 -30.38 -25.36
N VAL A 20 -5.14 -29.98 -26.34
CA VAL A 20 -5.83 -28.68 -26.30
C VAL A 20 -6.82 -28.62 -25.14
N VAL A 21 -7.59 -29.68 -24.92
CA VAL A 21 -8.57 -29.77 -23.83
C VAL A 21 -7.88 -29.74 -22.45
N LEU A 22 -6.80 -30.50 -22.28
CA LEU A 22 -6.01 -30.49 -21.04
C LEU A 22 -5.38 -29.13 -20.78
N CYS A 23 -4.78 -28.49 -21.79
CA CYS A 23 -4.20 -27.16 -21.63
C CYS A 23 -5.26 -26.12 -21.23
N CYS A 24 -6.43 -26.12 -21.86
CA CYS A 24 -7.51 -25.19 -21.50
C CYS A 24 -8.06 -25.43 -20.08
N ALA A 25 -8.22 -26.70 -19.66
CA ALA A 25 -8.67 -27.03 -18.31
C ALA A 25 -7.63 -26.63 -17.24
N VAL A 26 -6.35 -26.93 -17.48
CA VAL A 26 -5.26 -26.58 -16.54
C VAL A 26 -5.06 -25.07 -16.46
N LEU A 27 -5.10 -24.34 -17.58
CA LEU A 27 -4.97 -22.88 -17.58
C LEU A 27 -6.14 -22.20 -16.86
N ALA A 28 -7.38 -22.65 -17.10
CA ALA A 28 -8.55 -22.07 -16.43
C ALA A 28 -8.52 -22.29 -14.90
N GLY A 29 -8.16 -23.50 -14.47
CA GLY A 29 -7.97 -23.82 -13.05
C GLY A 29 -6.83 -23.01 -12.42
N ALA A 30 -5.68 -22.93 -13.09
CA ALA A 30 -4.51 -22.20 -12.60
C ALA A 30 -4.74 -20.69 -12.50
N VAL A 31 -5.42 -20.08 -13.48
CA VAL A 31 -5.76 -18.65 -13.45
C VAL A 31 -6.67 -18.34 -12.26
N LYS A 32 -7.70 -19.16 -12.02
CA LYS A 32 -8.61 -18.97 -10.88
C LYS A 32 -7.87 -19.08 -9.54
N ILE A 33 -7.02 -20.10 -9.38
CA ILE A 33 -6.18 -20.25 -8.17
C ILE A 33 -5.29 -19.02 -7.97
N LEU A 34 -4.68 -18.50 -9.05
CA LEU A 34 -3.83 -17.32 -8.98
C LEU A 34 -4.62 -16.07 -8.57
N THR A 35 -5.80 -15.85 -9.14
CA THR A 35 -6.67 -14.71 -8.82
C THR A 35 -7.18 -14.77 -7.38
N ASP A 36 -7.59 -15.95 -6.91
CA ASP A 36 -8.03 -16.12 -5.52
C ASP A 36 -6.86 -15.94 -4.56
N TYR A 37 -5.66 -16.40 -4.92
CA TYR A 37 -4.44 -16.19 -4.13
C TYR A 37 -4.07 -14.70 -4.04
N THR A 38 -4.16 -13.94 -5.13
CA THR A 38 -3.90 -12.49 -5.11
C THR A 38 -4.91 -11.77 -4.22
N LYS A 39 -6.20 -12.11 -4.31
CA LYS A 39 -7.25 -11.53 -3.46
C LYS A 39 -7.05 -11.87 -1.99
N TYR A 40 -6.70 -13.13 -1.69
CA TYR A 40 -6.35 -13.56 -0.34
C TYR A 40 -5.18 -12.76 0.23
N ASN A 41 -4.13 -12.55 -0.56
CA ASN A 41 -2.96 -11.81 -0.11
C ASN A 41 -3.26 -10.32 0.13
N GLU A 42 -4.11 -9.70 -0.70
CA GLU A 42 -4.62 -8.34 -0.47
C GLU A 42 -5.46 -8.26 0.82
N GLU A 43 -6.41 -9.17 1.03
CA GLU A 43 -7.22 -9.24 2.25
C GLU A 43 -6.36 -9.46 3.49
N LYS A 44 -5.37 -10.36 3.42
CA LYS A 44 -4.41 -10.60 4.50
C LYS A 44 -3.65 -9.32 4.86
N THR A 45 -3.12 -8.62 3.86
CA THR A 45 -2.38 -7.36 4.07
C THR A 45 -3.29 -6.30 4.71
N ASN A 46 -4.55 -6.21 4.29
CA ASN A 46 -5.53 -5.29 4.86
C ASN A 46 -5.88 -5.64 6.32
N ILE A 47 -6.03 -6.93 6.65
CA ILE A 47 -6.24 -7.37 8.04
C ILE A 47 -5.04 -7.02 8.90
N GLU A 48 -3.81 -7.30 8.44
CA GLU A 48 -2.58 -6.96 9.18
C GLU A 48 -2.49 -5.45 9.45
N ALA A 49 -2.87 -4.60 8.48
CA ALA A 49 -2.94 -3.16 8.67
C ALA A 49 -4.00 -2.76 9.71
N LEU A 50 -5.22 -3.30 9.62
CA LEU A 50 -6.29 -3.05 10.60
C LEU A 50 -5.90 -3.52 12.01
N GLN A 51 -5.20 -4.65 12.13
CA GLN A 51 -4.70 -5.19 13.38
C GLN A 51 -3.68 -4.22 14.01
N SER A 52 -2.74 -3.72 13.20
CA SER A 52 -1.75 -2.73 13.66
C SER A 52 -2.40 -1.42 14.11
N GLU A 53 -3.48 -0.99 13.46
CA GLU A 53 -4.25 0.18 13.90
C GLU A 53 -4.99 -0.08 15.22
N ILE A 54 -5.59 -1.27 15.41
CA ILE A 54 -6.21 -1.67 16.66
C ILE A 54 -5.18 -1.69 17.80
N ASP A 55 -3.98 -2.22 17.57
CA ASP A 55 -2.91 -2.25 18.57
C ASP A 55 -2.46 -0.84 18.97
N SER A 56 -2.36 0.08 17.99
CA SER A 56 -2.08 1.50 18.25
C SER A 56 -3.17 2.16 19.09
N LEU A 57 -4.44 1.93 18.75
CA LEU A 57 -5.59 2.43 19.50
C LEU A 57 -5.64 1.87 20.93
N ASN A 58 -5.35 0.58 21.11
CA ASN A 58 -5.26 -0.05 22.43
C ASN A 58 -4.14 0.58 23.28
N SER A 59 -2.98 0.87 22.67
CA SER A 59 -1.89 1.57 23.35
C SER A 59 -2.31 2.97 23.80
N GLN A 60 -2.97 3.74 22.93
CA GLN A 60 -3.51 5.06 23.28
C GLN A 60 -4.55 4.98 24.41
N LYS A 61 -5.47 4.01 24.34
CA LYS A 61 -6.46 3.75 25.39
C LYS A 61 -5.80 3.46 26.73
N ASN A 62 -4.76 2.63 26.74
CA ASN A 62 -4.05 2.29 27.98
C ASN A 62 -3.35 3.50 28.61
N ASN A 63 -2.80 4.41 27.80
CA ASN A 63 -2.23 5.66 28.30
C ASN A 63 -3.32 6.53 28.95
N LEU A 64 -4.48 6.69 28.30
CA LEU A 64 -5.60 7.45 28.88
C LEU A 64 -6.17 6.79 30.15
N LEU A 65 -6.17 5.46 30.24
CA LEU A 65 -6.55 4.73 31.44
C LEU A 65 -5.55 4.94 32.59
N ALA A 66 -4.25 5.07 32.28
CA ALA A 66 -3.24 5.43 33.27
C ALA A 66 -3.45 6.86 33.76
N GLU A 67 -3.67 7.83 32.86
CA GLU A 67 -3.99 9.22 33.23
C GLU A 67 -5.25 9.30 34.11
N LYS A 68 -6.29 8.52 33.77
CA LYS A 68 -7.49 8.40 34.58
C LYS A 68 -7.19 7.82 35.97
N SER A 69 -6.35 6.79 36.04
CA SER A 69 -5.91 6.20 37.31
C SER A 69 -5.10 7.16 38.17
N ASP A 70 -4.28 8.02 37.55
CA ASP A 70 -3.53 9.06 38.26
C ASP A 70 -4.50 10.11 38.84
N PHE A 71 -5.52 10.50 38.07
CA PHE A 71 -6.63 11.33 38.54
C PHE A 71 -7.37 10.72 39.73
N ASP A 72 -7.72 9.44 39.63
CA ASP A 72 -8.35 8.68 40.72
C ASP A 72 -7.41 8.47 41.91
N GLY A 73 -6.10 8.62 41.70
CA GLY A 73 -5.04 8.56 42.69
C GLY A 73 -4.85 9.87 43.46
N ASP A 74 -5.11 11.01 42.83
CA ASP A 74 -4.94 12.37 43.37
C ASP A 74 -5.69 12.56 44.70
N GLU A 75 -4.93 12.80 45.77
CA GLU A 75 -5.46 13.00 47.12
C GLU A 75 -6.36 14.24 47.22
N ARG A 76 -6.00 15.31 46.49
CA ARG A 76 -6.78 16.54 46.44
C ARG A 76 -8.14 16.28 45.82
N TYR A 77 -8.16 15.61 44.66
CA TYR A 77 -9.41 15.23 43.99
C TYR A 77 -10.29 14.33 44.88
N LYS A 78 -9.70 13.29 45.48
CA LYS A 78 -10.41 12.37 46.40
C LYS A 78 -11.08 13.12 47.54
N TYR A 79 -10.39 14.10 48.11
CA TYR A 79 -10.91 14.88 49.22
C TYR A 79 -12.07 15.77 48.77
N ILE A 80 -11.88 16.54 47.69
CA ILE A 80 -12.87 17.56 47.31
C ILE A 80 -14.11 16.99 46.61
N LYS A 81 -14.02 15.86 45.91
CA LYS A 81 -15.12 15.37 45.05
C LYS A 81 -16.42 15.08 45.80
N GLY A 82 -16.33 14.73 47.08
CA GLY A 82 -17.49 14.38 47.92
C GLY A 82 -18.10 15.56 48.67
N ILE A 83 -17.48 16.74 48.61
CA ILE A 83 -17.88 17.90 49.41
C ILE A 83 -18.99 18.67 48.69
N ASP A 84 -20.08 18.97 49.41
CA ASP A 84 -21.11 19.90 48.93
C ASP A 84 -20.60 21.34 49.00
N SER A 85 -20.02 21.82 47.89
CA SER A 85 -19.46 23.16 47.80
C SER A 85 -20.51 24.28 47.87
N ALA A 86 -21.81 23.95 47.73
CA ALA A 86 -22.89 24.92 47.76
C ALA A 86 -23.34 25.24 49.20
N SER A 87 -23.10 24.34 50.15
CA SER A 87 -23.64 24.41 51.51
C SER A 87 -22.59 24.07 52.57
N LEU A 88 -21.53 24.89 52.66
CA LEU A 88 -20.49 24.78 53.68
C LEU A 88 -20.79 25.66 54.89
N GLN A 89 -20.37 25.19 56.07
CA GLN A 89 -20.32 26.06 57.24
C GLN A 89 -19.27 27.14 56.97
N LYS A 90 -19.67 28.40 57.07
CA LYS A 90 -18.83 29.56 56.80
C LYS A 90 -18.76 30.45 58.02
N TYR A 91 -17.55 30.68 58.50
CA TYR A 91 -17.21 31.73 59.45
C TYR A 91 -16.69 32.95 58.69
N THR A 92 -17.09 34.14 59.12
CA THR A 92 -16.57 35.39 58.59
C THR A 92 -16.31 36.37 59.71
N THR A 93 -15.10 36.90 59.73
CA THR A 93 -14.73 37.99 60.62
C THR A 93 -14.18 39.15 59.82
N VAL A 94 -14.49 40.37 60.26
CA VAL A 94 -14.08 41.61 59.61
C VAL A 94 -13.39 42.48 60.64
N TYR A 95 -12.13 42.81 60.39
CA TYR A 95 -11.34 43.72 61.19
C TYR A 95 -11.16 45.05 60.47
N TYR A 96 -11.34 46.15 61.20
CA TYR A 96 -10.82 47.46 60.80
C TYR A 96 -9.36 47.56 61.22
N ILE A 97 -8.50 48.02 60.32
CA ILE A 97 -7.07 48.20 60.58
C ILE A 97 -6.69 49.64 60.21
N GLU A 98 -6.29 50.45 61.18
CA GLU A 98 -6.08 51.89 61.00
C GLU A 98 -5.08 52.22 59.87
N LYS A 99 -3.99 51.45 59.75
CA LYS A 99 -2.87 51.67 58.82
C LYS A 99 -2.32 50.35 58.29
N ASN A 100 -1.66 50.39 57.13
CA ASN A 100 -0.91 49.28 56.55
C ASN A 100 -1.74 48.01 56.21
N VAL A 101 -3.04 48.13 55.96
CA VAL A 101 -3.95 46.99 55.69
C VAL A 101 -3.44 46.08 54.57
N ALA A 102 -2.90 46.65 53.49
CA ALA A 102 -2.32 45.88 52.39
C ALA A 102 -1.16 44.99 52.85
N LEU A 103 -0.32 45.47 53.77
CA LEU A 103 0.81 44.70 54.29
C LEU A 103 0.35 43.55 55.19
N TYR A 104 -0.70 43.76 56.00
CA TYR A 104 -1.31 42.66 56.74
C TYR A 104 -1.75 41.54 55.79
N ASN A 105 -2.40 41.90 54.67
CA ASN A 105 -2.81 40.92 53.66
C ASN A 105 -1.61 40.20 53.04
N THR A 106 -0.52 40.92 52.73
CA THR A 106 0.69 40.33 52.15
C THR A 106 1.36 39.35 53.10
N VAL A 107 1.48 39.69 54.39
CA VAL A 107 2.11 38.81 55.38
C VAL A 107 1.22 37.60 55.65
N ILE A 108 -0.09 37.78 55.71
CA ILE A 108 -1.03 36.67 55.97
C ILE A 108 -1.07 35.67 54.82
N ASN A 109 -1.08 36.16 53.58
CA ASN A 109 -1.07 35.34 52.39
C ASN A 109 0.34 34.88 51.98
N ASP A 110 1.34 35.03 52.85
CA ASP A 110 2.63 34.37 52.67
C ASP A 110 2.41 32.87 52.87
N ILE A 111 2.63 32.09 51.81
CA ILE A 111 2.43 30.64 51.81
C ILE A 111 3.24 29.95 52.93
N ASN A 112 4.39 30.52 53.31
CA ASN A 112 5.20 29.97 54.40
C ASN A 112 4.49 30.14 55.75
N LEU A 113 3.73 31.22 55.96
CA LEU A 113 3.01 31.43 57.20
C LEU A 113 1.91 30.39 57.42
N LEU A 114 1.12 30.12 56.38
CA LEU A 114 0.06 29.10 56.46
C LEU A 114 0.68 27.70 56.62
N ALA A 115 1.78 27.42 55.92
CA ALA A 115 2.53 26.16 56.05
C ALA A 115 3.08 25.96 57.47
N ASP A 116 3.77 26.95 58.03
CA ASP A 116 4.33 26.89 59.39
C ASP A 116 3.23 26.63 60.43
N ILE A 117 2.11 27.35 60.32
CA ILE A 117 0.99 27.18 61.26
C ILE A 117 0.30 25.84 61.03
N HIS A 118 0.19 25.37 59.80
CA HIS A 118 -0.36 24.04 59.51
C HIS A 118 0.46 22.93 60.18
N GLU A 119 1.79 22.98 60.05
CA GLU A 119 2.72 22.03 60.68
C GLU A 119 2.62 22.08 62.22
N GLU A 120 2.59 23.29 62.81
CA GLU A 120 2.45 23.48 64.26
C GLU A 120 1.16 22.87 64.85
N ASN A 121 0.11 22.72 64.03
CA ASN A 121 -1.19 22.23 64.46
C ASN A 121 -1.42 20.73 64.13
N ASN A 122 -0.46 20.03 63.53
CA ASN A 122 -0.52 18.59 63.20
C ASN A 122 -1.83 18.19 62.50
N LEU A 123 -2.22 18.96 61.49
CA LEU A 123 -3.48 18.73 60.78
C LEU A 123 -3.38 17.54 59.85
N THR A 124 -4.45 16.75 59.81
CA THR A 124 -4.57 15.61 58.88
C THR A 124 -4.92 16.03 57.45
N LEU A 125 -5.46 17.23 57.26
CA LEU A 125 -5.75 17.76 55.91
C LEU A 125 -4.46 18.21 55.22
N PRO A 126 -4.27 17.97 53.92
CA PRO A 126 -3.18 18.58 53.14
C PRO A 126 -3.25 20.12 53.16
N LEU A 127 -2.08 20.78 53.17
CA LEU A 127 -1.97 22.25 53.23
C LEU A 127 -2.73 22.94 52.09
N ASP A 128 -2.58 22.39 50.89
CA ASP A 128 -3.21 22.86 49.67
C ASP A 128 -4.73 22.68 49.64
N ILE A 129 -5.27 21.83 50.50
CA ILE A 129 -6.71 21.80 50.78
C ILE A 129 -7.08 22.92 51.74
N VAL A 130 -6.32 23.11 52.81
CA VAL A 130 -6.58 24.15 53.82
C VAL A 130 -6.63 25.56 53.20
N ASP A 131 -5.74 25.84 52.25
CA ASP A 131 -5.71 27.10 51.48
C ASP A 131 -7.03 27.39 50.71
N ILE A 132 -7.76 26.34 50.28
CA ILE A 132 -9.07 26.51 49.61
C ILE A 132 -10.16 26.94 50.61
N PHE A 133 -10.00 26.56 51.88
CA PHE A 133 -11.01 26.77 52.93
C PHE A 133 -10.77 28.05 53.74
N ILE A 134 -9.61 28.68 53.62
CA ILE A 134 -9.28 29.91 54.34
C ILE A 134 -8.91 30.99 53.33
N ASP A 135 -9.67 32.08 53.29
CA ASP A 135 -9.45 33.20 52.40
C ASP A 135 -9.34 34.51 53.18
N PHE A 136 -8.34 35.32 52.82
CA PHE A 136 -8.08 36.62 53.41
C PHE A 136 -8.21 37.70 52.35
N THR A 137 -9.19 38.57 52.53
CA THR A 137 -9.48 39.67 51.61
C THR A 137 -9.28 41.01 52.31
N ALA A 138 -8.36 41.82 51.80
CA ALA A 138 -8.14 43.18 52.27
C ALA A 138 -8.78 44.23 51.35
N SER A 139 -9.40 45.25 51.96
CA SER A 139 -9.80 46.48 51.29
C SER A 139 -9.01 47.66 51.84
N THR A 140 -8.18 48.28 51.01
CA THR A 140 -7.44 49.49 51.39
C THR A 140 -8.35 50.72 51.48
N GLU A 141 -9.42 50.76 50.70
CA GLU A 141 -10.42 51.85 50.70
C GLU A 141 -11.18 51.89 52.03
N TYR A 142 -11.72 50.74 52.45
CA TYR A 142 -12.46 50.64 53.71
C TYR A 142 -11.58 50.33 54.92
N ARG A 143 -10.28 50.12 54.69
CA ARG A 143 -9.30 49.72 55.70
C ARG A 143 -9.73 48.48 56.48
N THR A 144 -10.27 47.50 55.76
CA THR A 144 -10.76 46.27 56.35
C THR A 144 -9.94 45.07 55.91
N LEU A 145 -9.76 44.12 56.82
CA LEU A 145 -9.34 42.76 56.52
C LEU A 145 -10.48 41.83 56.86
N THR A 146 -10.95 41.07 55.87
CA THR A 146 -12.00 40.08 56.02
C THR A 146 -11.37 38.70 55.94
N ILE A 147 -11.69 37.85 56.91
CA ILE A 147 -11.28 36.45 56.94
C ILE A 147 -12.53 35.62 56.68
N HIS A 148 -12.49 34.80 55.63
CA HIS A 148 -13.50 33.81 55.32
C HIS A 148 -12.93 32.43 55.61
N VAL A 149 -13.59 31.68 56.48
CA VAL A 149 -13.22 30.30 56.79
C VAL A 149 -14.40 29.40 56.48
N TYR A 150 -14.13 28.29 55.80
CA TYR A 150 -15.12 27.33 55.39
C TYR A 150 -14.82 25.97 56.03
N GLY A 151 -15.83 25.22 56.43
CA GLY A 151 -15.71 23.87 56.95
C GLY A 151 -16.87 22.99 56.49
N GLN A 152 -16.63 21.68 56.34
CA GLN A 152 -17.68 20.75 55.94
C GLN A 152 -18.72 20.59 57.05
N ASN A 153 -18.26 20.60 58.29
CA ASN A 153 -19.06 20.52 59.50
C ASN A 153 -18.55 21.56 60.53
N LYS A 154 -19.18 21.59 61.71
CA LYS A 154 -18.83 22.54 62.77
C LYS A 154 -17.45 22.29 63.37
N ASP A 155 -17.02 21.03 63.45
CA ASP A 155 -15.74 20.67 64.04
C ASP A 155 -14.60 21.10 63.11
N ASP A 156 -14.71 20.80 61.82
CA ASP A 156 -13.78 21.25 60.77
C ASP A 156 -13.69 22.79 60.74
N LEU A 157 -14.84 23.46 60.82
CA LEU A 157 -14.87 24.92 60.87
C LEU A 157 -14.13 25.46 62.08
N GLY A 158 -14.29 24.84 63.26
CA GLY A 158 -13.59 25.24 64.49
C GLY A 158 -12.07 25.10 64.38
N VAL A 159 -11.60 24.00 63.78
CA VAL A 159 -10.17 23.77 63.53
C VAL A 159 -9.61 24.81 62.56
N LEU A 160 -10.27 25.00 61.42
CA LEU A 160 -9.83 25.94 60.38
C LEU A 160 -9.91 27.39 60.83
N LYS A 161 -10.89 27.73 61.68
CA LYS A 161 -11.00 29.05 62.31
C LYS A 161 -9.79 29.34 63.20
N ASN A 162 -9.40 28.40 64.04
CA ASN A 162 -8.23 28.54 64.92
C ASN A 162 -6.92 28.75 64.11
N ILE A 163 -6.76 28.06 62.98
CA ILE A 163 -5.63 28.28 62.07
C ILE A 163 -5.65 29.70 61.51
N ALA A 164 -6.79 30.14 60.99
CA ALA A 164 -6.93 31.47 60.39
C ALA A 164 -6.65 32.58 61.42
N GLU A 165 -7.11 32.41 62.66
CA GLU A 165 -6.84 33.32 63.78
C GLU A 165 -5.35 33.35 64.15
N LYS A 166 -4.68 32.19 64.20
CA LYS A 166 -3.23 32.13 64.40
C LYS A 166 -2.44 32.82 63.29
N CYS A 167 -2.87 32.66 62.03
CA CYS A 167 -2.27 33.34 60.88
C CYS A 167 -2.40 34.86 61.06
N PHE A 168 -3.60 35.33 61.39
CA PHE A 168 -3.85 36.73 61.65
C PHE A 168 -3.01 37.29 62.81
N GLU A 169 -2.93 36.58 63.94
CA GLU A 169 -2.14 37.03 65.09
C GLU A 169 -0.63 37.05 64.80
N ARG A 170 -0.10 36.05 64.09
CA ARG A 170 1.32 36.05 63.72
C ARG A 170 1.63 37.16 62.72
N ALA A 171 0.78 37.39 61.72
CA ALA A 171 0.94 38.53 60.82
C ALA A 171 0.86 39.88 61.54
N LYS A 172 -0.07 40.02 62.47
CA LYS A 172 -0.20 41.20 63.33
C LYS A 172 1.05 41.47 64.14
N ASN A 173 1.66 40.43 64.72
CA ASN A 173 2.91 40.55 65.45
C ASN A 173 4.06 40.98 64.52
N THR A 174 4.19 40.37 63.34
CA THR A 174 5.20 40.70 62.34
C THR A 174 5.09 42.14 61.83
N VAL A 175 3.87 42.60 61.51
CA VAL A 175 3.66 43.99 61.07
C VAL A 175 3.94 44.97 62.21
N SER A 176 3.49 44.65 63.44
CA SER A 176 3.70 45.51 64.60
C SER A 176 5.18 45.63 64.98
N SER A 177 5.97 44.56 64.87
CA SER A 177 7.41 44.60 65.13
C SER A 177 8.19 45.39 64.08
N THR A 178 7.67 45.46 62.85
CA THR A 178 8.36 46.09 61.72
C THR A 178 8.00 47.58 61.58
N LEU A 179 6.72 47.93 61.74
CA LEU A 179 6.21 49.29 61.45
C LEU A 179 5.55 49.98 62.65
N GLY A 180 5.53 49.32 63.82
CA GLY A 180 4.83 49.80 65.01
C GLY A 180 3.36 49.35 65.08
N SER A 181 2.77 49.45 66.27
CA SER A 181 1.40 49.01 66.54
C SER A 181 0.36 49.81 65.74
N SER A 182 -0.58 49.10 65.11
CA SER A 182 -1.77 49.71 64.48
C SER A 182 -3.01 49.44 65.32
N ILE A 183 -3.98 50.37 65.35
CA ILE A 183 -5.28 50.11 65.98
C ILE A 183 -6.05 49.11 65.11
N ILE A 184 -6.41 47.97 65.71
CA ILE A 184 -7.21 46.91 65.09
C ILE A 184 -8.51 46.79 65.89
N MET A 185 -9.65 46.87 65.20
CA MET A 185 -10.97 46.73 65.82
C MET A 185 -11.77 45.64 65.12
N LEU A 186 -12.39 44.74 65.87
CA LEU A 186 -13.35 43.79 65.33
C LEU A 186 -14.65 44.53 64.97
N ILE A 187 -15.06 44.48 63.70
CA ILE A 187 -16.30 45.11 63.21
C ILE A 187 -17.45 44.12 63.28
N SER A 188 -17.21 42.88 62.85
CA SER A 188 -18.25 41.87 62.72
C SER A 188 -17.66 40.47 62.78
N GLU A 189 -18.40 39.57 63.41
CA GLU A 189 -18.16 38.13 63.43
C GLU A 189 -19.49 37.42 63.18
N ARG A 190 -19.51 36.46 62.25
CA ARG A 190 -20.72 35.69 61.94
C ARG A 190 -20.41 34.30 61.42
N GLU A 191 -21.31 33.37 61.73
CA GLU A 191 -21.38 32.04 61.14
C GLU A 191 -22.62 31.92 60.26
N SER A 192 -22.49 31.23 59.14
CA SER A 192 -23.56 31.08 58.14
C SER A 192 -23.34 29.82 57.30
N LEU A 193 -24.33 29.44 56.50
CA LEU A 193 -24.13 28.51 55.39
C LEU A 193 -23.87 29.30 54.12
N SER A 194 -22.83 28.94 53.38
CA SER A 194 -22.45 29.62 52.14
C SER A 194 -21.77 28.68 51.17
N SER A 195 -21.87 29.00 49.89
CA SER A 195 -21.05 28.37 48.86
C SER A 195 -19.59 28.83 48.94
N ASN A 196 -18.68 27.94 48.55
CA ASN A 196 -17.28 28.25 48.29
C ASN A 196 -17.02 28.16 46.77
N THR A 197 -16.78 29.32 46.15
CA THR A 197 -16.56 29.43 44.71
C THR A 197 -15.24 28.82 44.25
N SER A 198 -14.18 28.92 45.06
CA SER A 198 -12.87 28.35 44.75
C SER A 198 -12.95 26.82 44.70
N LEU A 199 -13.58 26.21 45.70
CA LEU A 199 -13.87 24.78 45.73
C LEU A 199 -14.74 24.35 44.52
N THR A 200 -15.81 25.10 44.25
CA THR A 200 -16.72 24.80 43.12
C THR A 200 -15.99 24.84 41.78
N ASN A 201 -15.14 25.86 41.56
CA ASN A 201 -14.35 25.98 40.33
C ASN A 201 -13.36 24.83 40.19
N MET A 202 -12.72 24.43 41.28
CA MET A 202 -11.79 23.31 41.30
C MET A 202 -12.51 21.98 40.98
N GLN A 203 -13.62 21.68 41.66
CA GLN A 203 -14.45 20.50 41.36
C GLN A 203 -14.90 20.48 39.89
N LYS A 204 -15.29 21.65 39.36
CA LYS A 204 -15.69 21.78 37.95
C LYS A 204 -14.53 21.48 36.99
N ALA A 205 -13.32 21.97 37.28
CA ALA A 205 -12.13 21.68 36.48
C ALA A 205 -11.84 20.17 36.44
N TYR A 206 -11.74 19.54 37.62
CA TYR A 206 -11.56 18.09 37.73
C TYR A 206 -12.65 17.30 36.99
N ASN A 207 -13.93 17.63 37.18
CA ASN A 207 -15.04 16.94 36.52
C ASN A 207 -15.00 17.12 34.99
N THR A 208 -14.56 18.27 34.50
CA THR A 208 -14.43 18.53 33.05
C THR A 208 -13.32 17.69 32.44
N GLU A 209 -12.15 17.64 33.08
CA GLU A 209 -11.00 16.86 32.63
C GLU A 209 -11.30 15.35 32.68
N TYR A 210 -11.89 14.88 33.78
CA TYR A 210 -12.29 13.48 33.95
C TYR A 210 -13.33 13.06 32.91
N ALA A 211 -14.37 13.88 32.67
CA ALA A 211 -15.36 13.61 31.64
C ALA A 211 -14.76 13.60 30.21
N ALA A 212 -13.75 14.44 29.95
CA ALA A 212 -13.04 14.44 28.68
C ALA A 212 -12.24 13.15 28.48
N LEU A 213 -11.56 12.65 29.52
CA LEU A 213 -10.87 11.35 29.50
C LEU A 213 -11.85 10.20 29.20
N GLU A 214 -12.97 10.13 29.92
CA GLU A 214 -13.98 9.09 29.70
C GLU A 214 -14.56 9.12 28.28
N LYS A 215 -14.80 10.31 27.73
CA LYS A 215 -15.26 10.48 26.36
C LYS A 215 -14.22 9.99 25.35
N SER A 216 -12.95 10.34 25.54
CA SER A 216 -11.85 9.91 24.66
C SER A 216 -11.68 8.39 24.67
N ILE A 217 -11.74 7.77 25.85
CA ILE A 217 -11.67 6.30 25.99
C ILE A 217 -12.85 5.63 25.26
N SER A 218 -14.07 6.14 25.46
CA SER A 218 -15.27 5.61 24.81
C SER A 218 -15.21 5.71 23.27
N GLU A 219 -14.70 6.82 22.74
CA GLU A 219 -14.54 6.98 21.29
C GLU A 219 -13.48 6.03 20.72
N ILE A 220 -12.37 5.80 21.44
CA ILE A 220 -11.37 4.79 21.03
C ILE A 220 -11.97 3.39 21.04
N ASP A 221 -12.76 3.03 22.08
CA ASP A 221 -13.45 1.74 22.14
C ASP A 221 -14.41 1.52 20.97
N LYS A 222 -15.11 2.57 20.55
CA LYS A 222 -15.95 2.54 19.36
C LYS A 222 -15.13 2.30 18.10
N GLN A 223 -14.01 3.01 17.91
CA GLN A 223 -13.12 2.81 16.76
C GLN A 223 -12.52 1.40 16.71
N ILE A 224 -12.12 0.85 17.86
CA ILE A 224 -11.64 -0.53 17.97
C ILE A 224 -12.74 -1.51 17.55
N THR A 225 -13.96 -1.33 18.05
CA THR A 225 -15.11 -2.19 17.73
C THR A 225 -15.47 -2.14 16.23
N GLU A 226 -15.46 -0.94 15.64
CA GLU A 226 -15.72 -0.76 14.20
C GLU A 226 -14.66 -1.48 13.35
N LYS A 227 -13.38 -1.32 13.68
CA LYS A 227 -12.28 -1.98 12.95
C LYS A 227 -12.30 -3.49 13.15
N GLN A 228 -12.56 -3.97 14.36
CA GLN A 228 -12.69 -5.41 14.63
C GLN A 228 -13.84 -6.03 13.82
N SER A 229 -14.97 -5.33 13.69
CA SER A 229 -16.08 -5.79 12.85
C SER A 229 -15.71 -5.89 11.36
N LEU A 230 -14.79 -5.06 10.86
CA LEU A 230 -14.28 -5.18 9.49
C LEU A 230 -13.43 -6.45 9.31
N ILE A 231 -12.59 -6.77 10.31
CA ILE A 231 -11.79 -8.00 10.32
C ILE A 231 -12.71 -9.23 10.38
N ASP A 232 -13.69 -9.23 11.28
CA ASP A 232 -14.60 -10.36 11.50
C ASP A 232 -15.49 -10.68 10.28
N LYS A 233 -15.71 -9.71 9.39
CA LYS A 233 -16.46 -9.91 8.14
C LYS A 233 -15.66 -10.63 7.05
N VAL A 234 -14.33 -10.71 7.18
CA VAL A 234 -13.51 -11.40 6.18
C VAL A 234 -13.74 -12.91 6.33
N THR A 235 -14.33 -13.50 5.29
CA THR A 235 -14.62 -14.94 5.23
C THR A 235 -13.76 -15.56 4.15
N TYR A 236 -12.90 -16.49 4.56
CA TYR A 236 -12.04 -17.22 3.64
C TYR A 236 -12.79 -18.45 3.10
N GLU A 237 -13.21 -18.39 1.84
CA GLU A 237 -13.69 -19.59 1.17
C GLU A 237 -12.52 -20.49 0.73
N PRO A 238 -12.61 -21.82 0.93
CA PRO A 238 -11.55 -22.72 0.53
C PRO A 238 -11.40 -22.81 -0.99
N PHE A 239 -10.18 -22.55 -1.48
CA PHE A 239 -9.75 -22.50 -2.89
C PHE A 239 -10.18 -23.68 -3.79
N ASN A 240 -10.55 -24.82 -3.20
CA ASN A 240 -10.71 -26.08 -3.93
C ASN A 240 -12.05 -26.18 -4.68
N LYS A 241 -13.13 -25.57 -4.18
CA LYS A 241 -14.48 -25.80 -4.75
C LYS A 241 -14.71 -25.06 -6.06
N GLU A 242 -14.27 -23.81 -6.15
CA GLU A 242 -14.43 -22.99 -7.36
C GLU A 242 -13.40 -23.37 -8.45
N SER A 243 -12.16 -23.70 -8.07
CA SER A 243 -11.14 -24.13 -9.04
C SER A 243 -11.57 -25.35 -9.86
N ILE A 244 -12.31 -26.29 -9.26
CA ILE A 244 -12.88 -27.44 -9.96
C ILE A 244 -13.95 -27.00 -10.98
N GLN A 245 -14.82 -26.05 -10.63
CA GLN A 245 -15.86 -25.54 -11.55
C GLN A 245 -15.24 -24.82 -12.75
N TYR A 246 -14.22 -23.99 -12.53
CA TYR A 246 -13.50 -23.30 -13.61
C TYR A 246 -12.67 -24.27 -14.47
N SER A 247 -12.10 -25.33 -13.87
CA SER A 247 -11.44 -26.40 -14.63
C SER A 247 -12.42 -27.16 -15.53
N VAL A 248 -13.64 -27.42 -15.06
CA VAL A 248 -14.72 -28.03 -15.86
C VAL A 248 -15.15 -27.09 -16.99
N LEU A 249 -15.27 -25.78 -16.73
CA LEU A 249 -15.56 -24.79 -17.76
C LEU A 249 -14.45 -24.73 -18.82
N GLY A 250 -13.18 -24.80 -18.39
CA GLY A 250 -12.01 -24.87 -19.27
C GLY A 250 -11.98 -26.13 -20.14
N LEU A 251 -12.47 -27.26 -19.61
CA LEU A 251 -12.62 -28.51 -20.36
C LEU A 251 -13.67 -28.35 -21.48
N ILE A 252 -14.83 -27.75 -21.18
CA ILE A 252 -15.89 -27.48 -22.17
C ILE A 252 -15.40 -26.53 -23.25
N LEU A 253 -14.70 -25.45 -22.86
CA LEU A 253 -14.10 -24.50 -23.80
C LEU A 253 -13.03 -25.18 -24.69
N GLY A 254 -12.18 -26.02 -24.09
CA GLY A 254 -11.14 -26.76 -24.81
C GLY A 254 -11.72 -27.73 -25.86
N LEU A 255 -12.85 -28.38 -25.56
CA LEU A 255 -13.55 -29.23 -26.51
C LEU A 255 -14.10 -28.43 -27.69
N PHE A 256 -14.67 -27.25 -27.41
CA PHE A 256 -15.15 -26.34 -28.44
C PHE A 256 -14.01 -25.84 -29.34
N LEU A 257 -12.89 -25.40 -28.74
CA LEU A 257 -11.69 -24.94 -29.46
C LEU A 257 -11.08 -26.04 -30.33
N ALA A 258 -10.95 -27.27 -29.80
CA ALA A 258 -10.48 -28.41 -30.56
C ALA A 258 -11.39 -28.71 -31.77
N TYR A 259 -12.72 -28.61 -31.59
CA TYR A 259 -13.68 -28.78 -32.67
C TYR A 259 -13.55 -27.70 -33.75
N VAL A 260 -13.40 -26.43 -33.36
CA VAL A 260 -13.15 -25.31 -34.29
C VAL A 260 -11.84 -25.49 -35.05
N LEU A 261 -10.76 -25.93 -34.38
CA LEU A 261 -9.47 -26.19 -35.04
C LEU A 261 -9.55 -27.34 -36.06
N ILE A 262 -10.32 -28.39 -35.77
CA ILE A 262 -10.56 -29.49 -36.70
C ILE A 262 -11.38 -29.03 -37.90
N LEU A 263 -12.44 -28.25 -37.67
CA LEU A 263 -13.25 -27.65 -38.74
C LEU A 263 -12.43 -26.70 -39.61
N GLY A 264 -11.59 -25.87 -39.01
CA GLY A 264 -10.66 -24.98 -39.71
C GLY A 264 -9.67 -25.75 -40.58
N ARG A 265 -9.02 -26.79 -40.03
CA ARG A 265 -8.15 -27.70 -40.80
C ARG A 265 -8.89 -28.39 -41.94
N PHE A 266 -10.15 -28.79 -41.75
CA PHE A 266 -10.94 -29.43 -42.79
C PHE A 266 -11.36 -28.45 -43.90
N TYR A 267 -11.77 -27.23 -43.55
CA TYR A 267 -12.08 -26.17 -44.52
C TYR A 267 -10.84 -25.77 -45.34
N LEU A 268 -9.67 -25.70 -44.69
CA LEU A 268 -8.38 -25.47 -45.36
C LEU A 268 -7.93 -26.69 -46.18
N SER A 269 -8.25 -27.90 -45.76
CA SER A 269 -7.90 -29.16 -46.44
C SER A 269 -8.57 -29.32 -47.80
N ARG A 270 -9.74 -28.70 -48.07
CA ARG A 270 -10.29 -28.67 -49.44
C ARG A 270 -9.50 -27.76 -50.40
N LYS A 271 -8.63 -26.89 -49.89
CA LYS A 271 -7.71 -26.06 -50.68
C LYS A 271 -6.25 -26.55 -50.67
N LEU A 272 -5.93 -27.58 -49.89
CA LEU A 272 -4.61 -28.19 -49.82
C LEU A 272 -4.71 -29.67 -50.11
N ILE A 273 -4.48 -30.01 -51.39
CA ILE A 273 -4.22 -31.37 -51.85
C ILE A 273 -3.10 -31.95 -50.97
N GLY A 274 -3.30 -33.18 -50.48
CA GLY A 274 -2.40 -33.83 -49.54
C GLY A 274 -0.96 -33.92 -50.04
N ILE A 275 -0.02 -33.55 -49.17
CA ILE A 275 1.44 -33.52 -49.39
C ILE A 275 2.05 -34.93 -49.63
N GLU A 276 1.27 -36.01 -49.54
CA GLU A 276 1.76 -37.38 -49.65
C GLU A 276 1.77 -37.96 -51.09
N GLN A 277 1.47 -37.16 -52.13
CA GLN A 277 1.44 -37.63 -53.53
C GLN A 277 2.39 -36.92 -54.51
N LEU A 278 3.40 -36.19 -54.05
CA LEU A 278 4.42 -35.59 -54.93
C LEU A 278 5.80 -36.23 -54.71
N PRO A 279 6.42 -36.86 -55.72
CA PRO A 279 7.77 -37.38 -55.61
C PRO A 279 8.75 -36.20 -55.54
N LYS A 280 9.47 -36.09 -54.41
CA LYS A 280 10.69 -35.29 -54.16
C LYS A 280 10.98 -34.17 -55.17
N LEU A 281 10.19 -33.10 -55.20
CA LEU A 281 10.60 -31.78 -55.72
C LEU A 281 9.50 -30.77 -55.36
N ASN A 282 9.78 -29.84 -54.43
CA ASN A 282 8.87 -28.76 -54.05
C ASN A 282 9.31 -27.45 -54.70
N LEU A 283 8.55 -26.99 -55.70
CA LEU A 283 8.62 -25.65 -56.28
C LEU A 283 7.30 -24.92 -55.95
N PHE A 284 7.37 -23.70 -55.43
CA PHE A 284 6.20 -22.85 -55.19
C PHE A 284 6.30 -21.57 -56.02
N SER A 285 5.20 -21.24 -56.69
CA SER A 285 5.07 -20.11 -57.63
C SER A 285 4.20 -18.99 -57.06
N SER A 286 4.54 -17.75 -57.43
CA SER A 286 3.74 -16.50 -57.42
C SER A 286 3.99 -15.49 -56.28
N GLY A 287 4.18 -14.24 -56.69
CA GLY A 287 4.79 -13.14 -55.94
C GLY A 287 3.89 -12.39 -54.94
N THR A 288 2.90 -13.04 -54.33
CA THR A 288 2.09 -12.44 -53.26
C THR A 288 2.31 -13.06 -51.87
N ASP A 289 3.05 -14.17 -51.77
CA ASP A 289 3.27 -14.88 -50.51
C ASP A 289 4.58 -14.53 -49.78
N ILE A 290 5.42 -13.65 -50.33
CA ILE A 290 6.69 -13.21 -49.73
C ILE A 290 6.49 -12.51 -48.37
N ASN A 291 5.39 -11.79 -48.18
CA ASN A 291 5.12 -11.05 -46.94
C ASN A 291 4.63 -11.95 -45.78
N ARG A 292 4.20 -13.18 -46.06
CA ARG A 292 3.80 -14.15 -45.03
C ARG A 292 4.98 -14.99 -44.53
N VAL A 293 5.95 -15.26 -45.39
CA VAL A 293 7.12 -16.07 -45.05
C VAL A 293 8.13 -15.29 -44.18
N SER A 294 8.10 -13.95 -44.21
CA SER A 294 8.95 -13.10 -43.36
C SER A 294 8.55 -13.08 -41.88
N GLN A 295 7.32 -13.51 -41.52
CA GLN A 295 6.79 -13.35 -40.17
C GLN A 295 6.73 -14.66 -39.34
N GLU A 296 6.81 -15.84 -39.95
CA GLU A 296 6.63 -17.12 -39.22
C GLU A 296 7.71 -18.20 -39.45
N ALA A 297 8.82 -17.91 -40.12
CA ALA A 297 9.90 -18.89 -40.30
C ALA A 297 11.29 -18.30 -40.05
N LEU A 298 12.07 -18.97 -39.18
CA LEU A 298 13.52 -18.98 -39.31
C LEU A 298 13.84 -19.69 -40.63
N VAL A 299 14.23 -18.88 -41.62
CA VAL A 299 14.75 -19.22 -42.95
C VAL A 299 13.70 -19.60 -44.01
N PRO A 300 13.46 -18.72 -45.01
CA PRO A 300 12.75 -19.08 -46.23
C PRO A 300 13.63 -19.91 -47.17
N VAL A 301 13.08 -21.02 -47.63
CA VAL A 301 13.37 -21.66 -48.92
C VAL A 301 12.39 -21.06 -49.94
N ILE A 302 12.78 -20.90 -51.21
CA ILE A 302 12.02 -21.31 -52.43
C ILE A 302 12.74 -20.83 -53.72
N TYR A 303 12.69 -21.72 -54.73
CA TYR A 303 13.11 -21.56 -56.13
C TYR A 303 11.97 -21.05 -57.04
N ALA A 304 12.27 -20.36 -58.15
CA ALA A 304 11.52 -20.52 -59.42
C ALA A 304 12.30 -20.06 -60.67
N CYS A 305 12.17 -20.84 -61.74
CA CYS A 305 12.68 -20.60 -63.09
C CYS A 305 11.94 -19.47 -63.83
N GLY A 306 12.66 -18.75 -64.70
CA GLY A 306 12.08 -17.91 -65.76
C GLY A 306 13.00 -17.85 -66.97
N LYS A 307 12.44 -17.90 -68.19
CA LYS A 307 13.16 -17.79 -69.46
C LYS A 307 13.75 -16.38 -69.65
N THR A 308 15.07 -16.25 -69.63
CA THR A 308 15.80 -15.03 -70.06
C THR A 308 17.00 -15.41 -70.92
N THR A 309 17.41 -14.55 -71.86
CA THR A 309 18.46 -14.84 -72.86
C THR A 309 19.86 -14.39 -72.41
N ASP A 310 20.05 -14.11 -71.13
CA ASP A 310 21.20 -13.37 -70.60
C ASP A 310 21.90 -14.16 -69.50
N PRO A 311 23.20 -13.91 -69.23
CA PRO A 311 24.00 -14.77 -68.36
C PRO A 311 23.54 -14.75 -66.90
N ILE A 312 23.59 -15.93 -66.27
CA ILE A 312 23.19 -16.15 -64.86
C ILE A 312 24.42 -16.53 -64.03
N GLY A 313 24.62 -15.82 -62.92
CA GLY A 313 25.73 -16.01 -61.98
C GLY A 313 25.41 -16.94 -60.80
N ILE A 314 26.30 -17.85 -60.42
CA ILE A 314 26.19 -18.66 -59.18
C ILE A 314 27.21 -18.15 -58.15
N THR A 315 26.84 -17.92 -56.88
CA THR A 315 27.80 -17.43 -55.86
C THR A 315 27.98 -18.43 -54.71
N SER A 316 29.22 -18.95 -54.55
CA SER A 316 29.82 -19.62 -53.37
C SER A 316 30.97 -20.54 -53.82
N SER A 317 32.07 -20.61 -53.06
CA SER A 317 33.25 -21.43 -53.39
C SER A 317 33.46 -22.66 -52.49
N GLU A 318 32.69 -22.80 -51.40
CA GLU A 318 32.98 -23.80 -50.36
C GLU A 318 32.32 -25.18 -50.58
N ASN A 319 31.63 -25.41 -51.71
CA ASN A 319 31.02 -26.71 -52.03
C ASN A 319 30.98 -27.00 -53.54
N LEU A 320 32.17 -27.15 -54.15
CA LEU A 320 32.39 -27.35 -55.59
C LEU A 320 31.56 -28.50 -56.19
N ASP A 321 31.36 -29.62 -55.48
CA ASP A 321 30.65 -30.79 -56.01
C ASP A 321 29.13 -30.55 -56.17
N SER A 322 28.52 -29.87 -55.22
CA SER A 322 27.10 -29.50 -55.28
C SER A 322 26.86 -28.42 -56.34
N ILE A 323 27.80 -27.47 -56.47
CA ILE A 323 27.76 -26.43 -57.51
C ILE A 323 27.89 -27.05 -58.90
N ASN A 324 28.79 -28.03 -59.08
CA ASN A 324 28.95 -28.74 -60.34
C ASN A 324 27.69 -29.54 -60.72
N THR A 325 27.01 -30.14 -59.73
CA THR A 325 25.76 -30.89 -59.94
C THR A 325 24.62 -29.96 -60.38
N VAL A 326 24.50 -28.80 -59.73
CA VAL A 326 23.50 -27.77 -60.09
C VAL A 326 23.83 -27.15 -61.45
N SER A 327 25.08 -26.77 -61.67
CA SER A 327 25.52 -26.18 -62.95
C SER A 327 25.32 -27.15 -64.11
N LYS A 328 25.64 -28.44 -63.92
CA LYS A 328 25.40 -29.49 -64.91
C LYS A 328 23.91 -29.69 -65.18
N TYR A 329 23.09 -29.80 -64.13
CA TYR A 329 21.64 -29.92 -64.29
C TYR A 329 21.04 -28.72 -65.04
N LEU A 330 21.45 -27.51 -64.70
CA LEU A 330 20.96 -26.30 -65.37
C LEU A 330 21.44 -26.23 -66.81
N LYS A 331 22.71 -26.53 -67.10
CA LYS A 331 23.25 -26.55 -68.47
C LYS A 331 22.64 -27.62 -69.36
N GLU A 332 22.27 -28.77 -68.79
CA GLU A 332 21.63 -29.87 -69.53
C GLU A 332 20.13 -29.63 -69.76
N ASN A 333 19.48 -28.78 -68.97
CA ASN A 333 18.03 -28.56 -69.00
C ASN A 333 17.62 -27.13 -69.41
N THR A 334 18.57 -26.23 -69.68
CA THR A 334 18.30 -24.82 -70.03
C THR A 334 19.31 -24.28 -71.04
N ASP A 335 18.90 -23.31 -71.85
CA ASP A 335 19.74 -22.66 -72.86
C ASP A 335 20.56 -21.46 -72.31
N TYR A 336 20.74 -21.36 -70.98
CA TYR A 336 21.38 -20.21 -70.35
C TYR A 336 22.91 -20.25 -70.41
N ASP A 337 23.54 -19.08 -70.56
CA ASP A 337 24.98 -18.92 -70.35
C ASP A 337 25.27 -18.80 -68.84
N LEU A 338 25.67 -19.91 -68.22
CA LEU A 338 25.91 -20.00 -66.78
C LEU A 338 27.36 -19.62 -66.46
N ARG A 339 27.54 -18.62 -65.59
CA ARG A 339 28.87 -18.23 -65.07
C ARG A 339 28.97 -18.52 -63.58
N GLN A 340 30.01 -19.23 -63.18
CA GLN A 340 30.30 -19.45 -61.76
C GLN A 340 31.08 -18.25 -61.20
N LEU A 341 30.57 -17.68 -60.11
CA LEU A 341 31.18 -16.59 -59.36
C LEU A 341 31.60 -17.09 -57.97
N GLY A 342 32.74 -16.61 -57.48
CA GLY A 342 33.13 -16.82 -56.09
C GLY A 342 32.26 -16.01 -55.12
N ASN A 343 32.59 -16.04 -53.84
CA ASN A 343 31.94 -15.17 -52.87
C ASN A 343 32.27 -13.70 -53.18
N ILE A 344 31.23 -12.89 -53.36
CA ILE A 344 31.33 -11.50 -53.81
C ILE A 344 32.02 -10.58 -52.80
N PHE A 345 32.12 -10.98 -51.53
CA PHE A 345 32.80 -10.23 -50.48
C PHE A 345 34.31 -10.46 -50.47
N ASP A 346 34.82 -11.43 -51.23
CA ASP A 346 36.22 -11.84 -51.18
C ASP A 346 37.09 -11.05 -52.17
N SER A 347 36.51 -10.49 -53.24
CA SER A 347 37.24 -9.66 -54.22
C SER A 347 36.34 -8.68 -54.97
N ALA A 348 36.86 -7.46 -55.20
CA ALA A 348 36.21 -6.41 -55.97
C ALA A 348 36.00 -6.78 -57.45
N ASP A 349 36.83 -7.66 -58.01
CA ASP A 349 36.70 -8.10 -59.40
C ASP A 349 35.51 -9.06 -59.57
N ILE A 350 35.23 -9.90 -58.57
CA ILE A 350 34.05 -10.78 -58.54
C ILE A 350 32.77 -9.93 -58.42
N ALA A 351 32.81 -8.87 -57.62
CA ALA A 351 31.71 -7.92 -57.49
C ALA A 351 31.41 -7.18 -58.80
N LYS A 352 32.42 -6.88 -59.64
CA LYS A 352 32.19 -6.32 -60.99
C LYS A 352 31.56 -7.32 -61.93
N SER A 353 32.02 -8.58 -61.93
CA SER A 353 31.42 -9.64 -62.75
C SER A 353 29.97 -9.96 -62.37
N LEU A 354 29.58 -9.71 -61.11
CA LEU A 354 28.19 -9.77 -60.67
C LEU A 354 27.30 -8.75 -61.39
N LEU A 355 27.81 -7.52 -61.60
CA LEU A 355 27.06 -6.43 -62.24
C LEU A 355 26.78 -6.69 -63.72
N ASP A 356 27.59 -7.53 -64.37
CA ASP A 356 27.39 -7.95 -65.76
C ASP A 356 26.34 -9.07 -65.90
N CYS A 357 25.84 -9.63 -64.78
CA CYS A 357 24.83 -10.68 -64.77
C CYS A 357 23.43 -10.07 -64.69
N LYS A 358 22.48 -10.56 -65.52
CA LYS A 358 21.07 -10.12 -65.41
C LYS A 358 20.33 -10.78 -64.25
N GLY A 359 20.86 -11.89 -63.75
CA GLY A 359 20.42 -12.41 -62.48
C GLY A 359 21.30 -13.50 -61.92
N ILE A 360 21.02 -13.86 -60.67
CA ILE A 360 21.91 -14.66 -59.84
C ILE A 360 21.17 -15.75 -59.07
N ILE A 361 21.89 -16.84 -58.79
CA ILE A 361 21.46 -17.94 -57.93
C ILE A 361 22.45 -18.02 -56.76
N LEU A 362 21.92 -17.94 -55.55
CA LEU A 362 22.71 -18.02 -54.32
C LEU A 362 22.90 -19.50 -53.93
N VAL A 363 24.08 -19.89 -53.44
CA VAL A 363 24.33 -21.24 -52.92
C VAL A 363 24.92 -21.11 -51.52
N GLU A 364 24.17 -21.51 -50.50
CA GLU A 364 24.49 -21.25 -49.09
C GLU A 364 24.58 -22.56 -48.30
N LYS A 365 25.43 -22.59 -47.26
CA LYS A 365 25.65 -23.79 -46.44
C LYS A 365 24.87 -23.70 -45.13
N TYR A 366 24.19 -24.78 -44.78
CA TYR A 366 23.40 -24.86 -43.57
C TYR A 366 24.25 -24.57 -42.32
N LYS A 367 23.77 -23.66 -41.46
CA LYS A 367 24.40 -23.19 -40.19
C LYS A 367 25.70 -22.37 -40.28
N LEU A 368 26.24 -22.11 -41.48
CA LEU A 368 27.48 -21.31 -41.64
C LEU A 368 27.21 -19.91 -42.19
N SER A 369 26.19 -19.75 -43.01
CA SER A 369 25.90 -18.47 -43.68
C SER A 369 25.28 -17.43 -42.73
N GLN A 370 25.80 -16.21 -42.77
CA GLN A 370 25.35 -15.10 -41.93
C GLN A 370 24.27 -14.27 -42.64
N ILE A 371 23.09 -14.16 -42.03
CA ILE A 371 21.92 -13.43 -42.56
C ILE A 371 22.30 -12.00 -43.01
N ARG A 372 23.12 -11.29 -42.23
CA ARG A 372 23.56 -9.92 -42.53
C ARG A 372 24.35 -9.79 -43.84
N LYS A 373 25.07 -10.84 -44.27
CA LYS A 373 25.82 -10.84 -45.54
C LYS A 373 24.87 -11.09 -46.72
N ILE A 374 23.87 -11.94 -46.53
CA ILE A 374 22.84 -12.24 -47.52
C ILE A 374 21.98 -11.00 -47.78
N GLU A 375 21.55 -10.31 -46.72
CA GLU A 375 20.77 -9.05 -46.84
C GLU A 375 21.51 -7.99 -47.66
N LYS A 376 22.81 -7.80 -47.39
CA LYS A 376 23.65 -6.87 -48.16
C LYS A 376 23.77 -7.26 -49.63
N LEU A 377 23.91 -8.55 -49.93
CA LEU A 377 23.99 -9.04 -51.30
C LEU A 377 22.66 -8.84 -52.05
N LEU A 378 21.53 -9.11 -51.40
CA LEU A 378 20.21 -8.85 -51.97
C LEU A 378 19.98 -7.35 -52.23
N GLU A 379 20.47 -6.50 -51.34
CA GLU A 379 20.40 -5.04 -51.51
C GLU A 379 21.25 -4.56 -52.72
N ILE A 380 22.45 -5.11 -52.89
CA ILE A 380 23.29 -4.84 -54.08
C ILE A 380 22.56 -5.27 -55.36
N CYS A 381 21.94 -6.45 -55.38
CA CYS A 381 21.22 -6.94 -56.55
C CYS A 381 20.00 -6.08 -56.88
N LYS A 382 19.23 -5.68 -55.85
CA LYS A 382 18.09 -4.78 -55.99
C LYS A 382 18.49 -3.42 -56.54
N ASN A 383 19.58 -2.83 -56.05
CA ASN A 383 20.04 -1.52 -56.46
C ASN A 383 20.60 -1.50 -57.90
N ASN A 384 21.04 -2.65 -58.42
CA ASN A 384 21.61 -2.77 -59.76
C ASN A 384 20.68 -3.48 -60.77
N ASN A 385 19.39 -3.65 -60.45
CA ASN A 385 18.39 -4.36 -61.27
C ASN A 385 18.80 -5.79 -61.68
N ILE A 386 19.54 -6.47 -60.81
CA ILE A 386 19.95 -7.87 -60.99
C ILE A 386 18.89 -8.75 -60.36
N ALA A 387 18.29 -9.63 -61.16
CA ALA A 387 17.23 -10.52 -60.69
C ALA A 387 17.82 -11.64 -59.82
N VAL A 388 17.38 -11.76 -58.58
CA VAL A 388 17.73 -12.92 -57.76
C VAL A 388 16.73 -14.03 -58.07
N TYR A 389 17.19 -15.06 -58.78
CA TYR A 389 16.34 -16.15 -59.26
C TYR A 389 16.09 -17.22 -58.19
N GLY A 390 16.95 -17.30 -57.17
CA GLY A 390 16.73 -18.19 -56.02
C GLY A 390 17.98 -18.42 -55.19
N ALA A 391 17.83 -19.25 -54.16
CA ALA A 391 18.91 -19.70 -53.28
C ALA A 391 18.85 -21.22 -53.07
N ILE A 392 20.01 -21.87 -53.06
CA ILE A 392 20.21 -23.31 -52.87
C ILE A 392 20.89 -23.49 -51.52
N VAL A 393 20.26 -24.23 -50.60
CA VAL A 393 20.90 -24.56 -49.32
C VAL A 393 21.44 -25.97 -49.40
N VAL A 394 22.74 -26.10 -49.15
CA VAL A 394 23.45 -27.39 -49.08
C VAL A 394 23.68 -27.70 -47.59
N GLU A 395 23.34 -28.91 -47.15
CA GLU A 395 23.63 -29.39 -45.79
C GLU A 395 25.13 -29.49 -45.50
#